data_AF-A0A929J5U2-F1
#
_entry.id   AF-A0A929J5U2-F1
#
_cell.length_a   1.000
_cell.length_b   1.000
_cell.length_c   1.000
_cell.angle_alpha   90.00
_cell.angle_beta   90.00
_cell.angle_gamma   90.00
#
_symmetry.space_group_name_H-M   'P 1'
#
loop_
_entity.id
_entity.type
_entity.pdbx_description
1 polymer ?
#
loop_
_entity_poly.entity_id
_entity_poly.type
_entity_poly.pdbx_seq_one_letter_code
_entity_poly.pdbx_strand_id
1 'polypeptide(L)'
;MNPVNSLSNKTILITRPDGREIHLRNLIDQAGGSSIHYPVINIQPPAEPDIMQLNQFRDQLHSFTIAIYISPTAVEQSLYYFPVLPEHFTIVSIGNKTTEALKQKNILVDIEAKNNDTESLLNDPAFQMPAIKGQRILIFRGLGGQALLGDTLVKR
;
A
#
# COMPACT_ATOMS: atom_id res chain seq x y z
N MET A 1 -17.14 -5.33 -28.24
CA MET A 1 -16.68 -3.94 -28.47
C MET A 1 -15.35 -4.04 -29.20
N ASN A 2 -15.17 -3.33 -30.32
CA ASN A 2 -13.92 -3.35 -31.08
C ASN A 2 -12.78 -2.79 -30.19
N PRO A 3 -11.56 -3.36 -30.25
CA PRO A 3 -10.42 -2.76 -29.57
C PRO A 3 -10.26 -1.35 -30.14
N VAL A 4 -10.50 -0.35 -29.28
CA VAL A 4 -10.27 1.03 -29.65
C VAL A 4 -8.77 1.17 -29.81
N ASN A 5 -8.32 1.30 -31.05
CA ASN A 5 -6.94 1.51 -31.47
C ASN A 5 -6.41 2.91 -31.07
N SER A 6 -6.78 3.38 -29.87
CA SER A 6 -6.56 4.73 -29.36
C SER A 6 -5.08 5.09 -29.23
N LEU A 7 -4.19 4.10 -29.17
CA LEU A 7 -2.75 4.28 -29.07
C LEU A 7 -1.99 3.89 -30.35
N SER A 8 -2.69 3.72 -31.48
CA SER A 8 -2.04 3.39 -32.76
C SER A 8 -0.89 4.35 -33.09
N ASN A 9 0.25 3.79 -33.51
CA ASN A 9 1.48 4.52 -33.83
C ASN A 9 2.04 5.35 -32.65
N LYS A 10 1.66 5.05 -31.41
CA LYS A 10 2.26 5.65 -30.20
C LYS A 10 3.20 4.66 -29.54
N THR A 11 4.37 5.16 -29.15
CA THR A 11 5.29 4.47 -28.25
C THR A 11 5.23 5.14 -26.89
N ILE A 12 4.92 4.38 -25.85
CA ILE A 12 4.76 4.86 -24.49
C ILE A 12 5.99 4.47 -23.67
N LEU A 13 6.68 5.45 -23.09
CA LEU A 13 7.74 5.20 -22.11
C LEU A 13 7.11 4.93 -20.74
N ILE A 14 7.41 3.76 -20.17
CA ILE A 14 6.95 3.38 -18.83
C ILE A 14 8.13 3.45 -17.88
N THR A 15 8.01 4.27 -16.84
CA THR A 15 9.06 4.51 -15.83
C THR A 15 8.81 3.81 -14.49
N ARG A 16 7.79 2.95 -14.44
CA ARG A 16 7.44 2.20 -13.22
C ARG A 16 8.55 1.24 -12.80
N PRO A 17 8.64 0.91 -11.49
CA PRO A 17 9.54 -0.14 -11.01
C PRO A 17 9.34 -1.46 -11.76
N ASP A 18 10.40 -2.27 -11.76
CA ASP A 18 10.36 -3.62 -12.33
C ASP A 18 9.23 -4.47 -11.71
N GLY A 19 8.53 -5.19 -12.59
CA GLY A 19 7.37 -6.01 -12.24
C GLY A 19 6.07 -5.24 -12.00
N ARG A 20 6.09 -3.90 -11.93
CA ARG A 20 4.89 -3.05 -11.74
C ARG A 20 4.34 -2.47 -13.05
N GLU A 21 5.03 -2.69 -14.14
CA GLU A 21 4.69 -2.23 -15.49
C GLU A 21 3.81 -3.22 -16.26
N ILE A 22 3.89 -4.53 -15.96
CA ILE A 22 3.35 -5.63 -16.80
C ILE A 22 1.88 -5.38 -17.19
N HIS A 23 1.03 -5.09 -16.21
CA HIS A 23 -0.39 -4.85 -16.47
C HIS A 23 -0.62 -3.63 -17.39
N LEU A 24 0.16 -2.55 -17.21
CA LEU A 24 0.05 -1.36 -18.04
C LEU A 24 0.55 -1.63 -19.47
N ARG A 25 1.61 -2.43 -19.63
CA ARG A 25 2.10 -2.86 -20.95
C ARG A 25 1.01 -3.61 -21.70
N ASN A 26 0.38 -4.59 -21.06
CA ASN A 26 -0.73 -5.35 -21.66
C ASN A 26 -1.88 -4.44 -22.10
N LEU A 27 -2.25 -3.43 -21.29
CA LEU A 27 -3.29 -2.46 -21.66
C LEU A 27 -2.88 -1.58 -22.85
N ILE A 28 -1.60 -1.17 -22.93
CA ILE A 28 -1.07 -0.38 -24.05
C ILE A 28 -1.10 -1.21 -25.34
N ASP A 29 -0.65 -2.46 -25.27
CA ASP A 29 -0.63 -3.38 -26.42
C ASP A 29 -2.06 -3.67 -26.90
N GLN A 30 -3.01 -3.89 -25.98
CA GLN A 30 -4.44 -4.06 -26.31
C GLN A 30 -5.08 -2.83 -26.95
N ALA A 31 -4.54 -1.63 -26.70
CA ALA A 31 -4.99 -0.37 -27.30
C ALA A 31 -4.27 -0.03 -28.63
N GLY A 32 -3.44 -0.96 -29.15
CA GLY A 32 -2.71 -0.81 -30.41
C GLY A 32 -1.42 0.01 -30.33
N GLY A 33 -0.93 0.29 -29.12
CA GLY A 33 0.33 0.99 -28.89
C GLY A 33 1.53 0.04 -28.77
N SER A 34 2.71 0.63 -28.55
CA SER A 34 3.92 -0.09 -28.15
C SER A 34 4.48 0.51 -26.86
N SER A 35 5.18 -0.28 -26.07
CA SER A 35 5.77 0.15 -24.79
C SER A 35 7.28 -0.02 -24.74
N ILE A 36 7.99 0.99 -24.25
CA ILE A 36 9.39 0.90 -23.81
C ILE A 36 9.40 0.99 -22.30
N HIS A 37 9.93 -0.02 -21.62
CA HIS A 37 10.07 0.01 -20.17
C HIS A 37 11.49 0.46 -19.81
N TYR A 38 11.56 1.55 -19.04
CA TYR A 38 12.80 2.13 -18.53
C TYR A 38 12.59 2.44 -17.04
N PRO A 39 12.80 1.47 -16.13
CA PRO A 39 12.54 1.65 -14.71
C PRO A 39 13.45 2.75 -14.14
N VAL A 40 12.85 3.78 -13.53
CA VAL A 40 13.60 4.86 -12.85
C VAL A 40 13.50 4.78 -11.33
N ILE A 41 12.75 3.78 -10.82
CA ILE A 41 12.54 3.54 -9.40
C ILE A 41 12.85 2.07 -9.13
N ASN A 42 13.77 1.83 -8.21
CA ASN A 42 14.07 0.49 -7.71
C ASN A 42 13.47 0.36 -6.30
N ILE A 43 12.70 -0.70 -6.06
CA ILE A 43 12.13 -1.01 -4.75
C ILE A 43 13.06 -2.03 -4.08
N GLN A 44 13.67 -1.62 -2.98
CA GLN A 44 14.57 -2.47 -2.21
C GLN A 44 14.04 -2.62 -0.77
N PRO A 45 14.28 -3.76 -0.12
CA PRO A 45 14.14 -3.85 1.33
C PRO A 45 15.04 -2.82 2.03
N PRO A 46 14.77 -2.47 3.29
CA PRO A 46 15.71 -1.71 4.11
C PRO A 46 17.09 -2.38 4.11
N ALA A 47 18.15 -1.63 3.83
CA ALA A 47 19.51 -2.17 3.65
C ALA A 47 20.04 -2.87 4.92
N GLU A 48 19.72 -2.32 6.09
CA GLU A 48 20.10 -2.85 7.40
C GLU A 48 18.88 -2.78 8.32
N PRO A 49 18.02 -3.80 8.34
CA PRO A 49 16.91 -3.84 9.28
C PRO A 49 17.47 -4.02 10.69
N ASP A 50 17.12 -3.11 11.61
CA ASP A 50 17.41 -3.28 13.03
C ASP A 50 16.58 -4.46 13.58
N ILE A 51 17.18 -5.64 13.56
CA ILE A 51 16.53 -6.89 13.96
C ILE A 51 16.09 -6.84 15.43
N MET A 52 16.87 -6.19 16.30
CA MET A 52 16.51 -6.07 17.71
C MET A 52 15.26 -5.20 17.86
N GLN A 53 15.23 -4.05 17.19
CA GLN A 53 14.06 -3.19 17.20
C GLN A 53 12.83 -3.91 16.62
N LEU A 54 12.98 -4.61 15.50
CA LEU A 54 11.89 -5.38 14.90
C LEU A 54 11.34 -6.46 15.84
N ASN A 55 12.21 -7.19 16.55
CA ASN A 55 11.77 -8.19 17.52
C ASN A 55 11.03 -7.54 18.71
N GLN A 56 11.53 -6.43 19.24
CA GLN A 56 10.82 -5.67 20.28
C GLN A 56 9.45 -5.17 19.80
N PHE A 57 9.36 -4.71 18.55
CA PHE A 57 8.08 -4.33 17.95
C PHE A 57 7.13 -5.52 17.83
N ARG A 58 7.63 -6.70 17.45
CA ARG A 58 6.85 -7.94 17.38
C ARG A 58 6.26 -8.33 18.73
N ASP A 59 7.06 -8.25 19.80
CA ASP A 59 6.59 -8.54 21.16
C ASP A 59 5.48 -7.59 21.62
N GLN A 60 5.47 -6.37 21.08
CA GLN A 60 4.47 -5.34 21.40
C GLN A 60 3.29 -5.29 20.44
N LEU A 61 3.22 -6.16 19.40
CA LEU A 61 2.16 -6.11 18.39
C LEU A 61 0.76 -6.16 19.01
N HIS A 62 0.58 -6.93 20.09
CA HIS A 62 -0.70 -7.05 20.77
C HIS A 62 -1.22 -5.73 21.35
N SER A 63 -0.36 -4.72 21.54
CA SER A 63 -0.77 -3.40 22.02
C SER A 63 -1.34 -2.50 20.92
N PHE A 64 -1.11 -2.83 19.65
CA PHE A 64 -1.69 -2.11 18.51
C PHE A 64 -3.07 -2.66 18.20
N THR A 65 -3.92 -1.85 17.59
CA THR A 65 -5.33 -2.16 17.31
C THR A 65 -5.67 -1.99 15.83
N ILE A 66 -4.89 -1.21 15.08
CA ILE A 66 -5.13 -0.92 13.66
C ILE A 66 -3.83 -1.11 12.88
N ALA A 67 -3.90 -1.79 11.73
CA ALA A 67 -2.82 -1.84 10.75
C ALA A 67 -3.23 -1.17 9.44
N ILE A 68 -2.49 -0.15 9.03
CA ILE A 68 -2.73 0.59 7.78
C ILE A 68 -1.66 0.24 6.76
N TYR A 69 -2.09 -0.23 5.60
CA TYR A 69 -1.26 -0.50 4.43
C TYR A 69 -1.46 0.59 3.38
N ILE A 70 -0.38 1.28 3.02
CA ILE A 70 -0.48 2.42 2.09
C ILE A 70 -0.14 2.08 0.63
N SER A 71 0.33 0.86 0.35
CA SER A 71 0.71 0.44 -1.00
C SER A 71 0.82 -1.09 -1.12
N PRO A 72 0.72 -1.66 -2.35
CA PRO A 72 0.98 -3.09 -2.58
C PRO A 72 2.38 -3.52 -2.13
N THR A 73 3.37 -2.65 -2.33
CA THR A 73 4.75 -2.91 -1.89
C THR A 73 4.84 -3.03 -0.37
N ALA A 74 4.10 -2.20 0.38
CA ALA A 74 4.09 -2.29 1.83
C ALA A 74 3.52 -3.64 2.31
N VAL A 75 2.49 -4.16 1.63
CA VAL A 75 1.92 -5.49 1.91
C VAL A 75 2.95 -6.59 1.65
N GLU A 76 3.57 -6.58 0.46
CA GLU A 76 4.55 -7.61 0.08
C GLU A 76 5.76 -7.60 1.00
N GLN A 77 6.26 -6.41 1.37
CA GLN A 77 7.46 -6.28 2.21
C GLN A 77 7.16 -6.55 3.68
N SER A 78 5.98 -6.16 4.20
CA SER A 78 5.67 -6.36 5.62
C SER A 78 5.64 -7.83 6.01
N LEU A 79 5.20 -8.72 5.13
CA LEU A 79 5.03 -10.15 5.44
C LEU A 79 6.35 -10.86 5.75
N TYR A 80 7.49 -10.34 5.29
CA TYR A 80 8.80 -10.88 5.67
C TYR A 80 9.11 -10.64 7.15
N TYR A 81 8.62 -9.54 7.71
CA TYR A 81 8.92 -9.11 9.10
C TYR A 81 7.77 -9.44 10.06
N PHE A 82 6.54 -9.37 9.55
CA PHE A 82 5.28 -9.54 10.26
C PHE A 82 4.38 -10.51 9.48
N PRO A 83 4.73 -11.82 9.44
CA PRO A 83 4.01 -12.80 8.64
C PRO A 83 2.59 -13.06 9.15
N VAL A 84 2.34 -12.80 10.43
CA VAL A 84 1.04 -12.94 11.08
C VAL A 84 0.81 -11.70 11.93
N LEU A 85 -0.36 -11.09 11.79
CA LEU A 85 -0.84 -10.04 12.68
C LEU A 85 -1.84 -10.62 13.69
N PRO A 86 -1.95 -10.02 14.89
CA PRO A 86 -2.98 -10.41 15.84
C PRO A 86 -4.40 -10.31 15.25
N GLU A 87 -5.27 -11.26 15.60
CA GLU A 87 -6.63 -11.35 15.03
C GLU A 87 -7.52 -10.14 15.34
N HIS A 88 -7.23 -9.41 16.43
CA HIS A 88 -8.01 -8.23 16.83
C HIS A 88 -7.69 -6.97 16.03
N PHE A 89 -6.74 -7.04 15.09
CA PHE A 89 -6.38 -5.89 14.28
C PHE A 89 -7.48 -5.53 13.31
N THR A 90 -7.87 -4.27 13.30
CA THR A 90 -8.58 -3.68 12.17
C THR A 90 -7.58 -3.45 11.03
N ILE A 91 -7.76 -4.16 9.92
CA ILE A 91 -6.92 -4.07 8.73
C ILE A 91 -7.45 -3.00 7.78
N VAL A 92 -6.59 -2.07 7.44
CA VAL A 92 -6.93 -0.88 6.67
C VAL A 92 -6.04 -0.78 5.45
N SER A 93 -6.64 -0.46 4.30
CA SER A 93 -5.91 -0.29 3.05
C SER A 93 -6.16 1.08 2.42
N ILE A 94 -5.11 1.66 1.84
CA ILE A 94 -5.20 2.82 0.97
C ILE A 94 -4.91 2.35 -0.45
N GLY A 95 -5.93 2.38 -1.29
CA GLY A 95 -5.81 2.02 -2.71
C GLY A 95 -6.30 0.62 -3.04
N ASN A 96 -7.13 0.52 -4.08
CA ASN A 96 -7.63 -0.75 -4.61
C ASN A 96 -6.54 -1.80 -4.87
N LYS A 97 -5.38 -1.41 -5.40
CA LYS A 97 -4.26 -2.35 -5.60
C LYS A 97 -3.69 -2.88 -4.29
N THR A 98 -3.71 -2.08 -3.23
CA THR A 98 -3.30 -2.50 -1.89
C THR A 98 -4.30 -3.49 -1.32
N THR A 99 -5.60 -3.21 -1.47
CA THR A 99 -6.70 -4.12 -1.12
C THR A 99 -6.54 -5.48 -1.81
N GLU A 100 -6.30 -5.48 -3.12
CA GLU A 100 -6.09 -6.72 -3.88
C GLU A 100 -4.82 -7.47 -3.46
N ALA A 101 -3.74 -6.76 -3.16
CA ALA A 101 -2.52 -7.37 -2.64
C ALA A 101 -2.74 -8.05 -1.28
N LEU A 102 -3.53 -7.45 -0.38
CA LEU A 102 -3.90 -8.06 0.91
C LEU A 102 -4.76 -9.31 0.71
N LYS A 103 -5.79 -9.23 -0.14
CA LYS A 103 -6.66 -10.38 -0.48
C LYS A 103 -5.89 -11.54 -1.06
N GLN A 104 -4.91 -11.30 -1.95
CA GLN A 104 -4.03 -12.34 -2.50
C GLN A 104 -3.19 -13.05 -1.44
N LYS A 105 -3.03 -12.44 -0.26
CA LYS A 105 -2.35 -12.99 0.91
C LYS A 105 -3.32 -13.56 1.95
N ASN A 106 -4.60 -13.68 1.59
CA ASN A 106 -5.69 -14.11 2.47
C ASN A 106 -5.88 -13.22 3.70
N ILE A 107 -5.53 -11.94 3.60
CA ILE A 107 -5.78 -10.96 4.64
C ILE A 107 -7.05 -10.19 4.26
N LEU A 108 -8.05 -10.25 5.15
CA LEU A 108 -9.29 -9.50 4.98
C LEU A 108 -9.04 -8.01 5.29
N VAL A 109 -9.69 -7.14 4.52
CA VAL A 109 -9.63 -5.69 4.71
C VAL A 109 -10.94 -5.25 5.33
N ASP A 110 -10.87 -4.62 6.50
CA ASP A 110 -12.02 -4.09 7.22
C ASP A 110 -12.41 -2.69 6.75
N ILE A 111 -11.41 -1.87 6.41
CA ILE A 111 -11.60 -0.49 5.93
C ILE A 111 -10.74 -0.25 4.69
N GLU A 112 -11.40 0.18 3.61
CA GLU A 112 -10.76 0.62 2.38
C GLU A 112 -10.98 2.14 2.19
N ALA A 113 -9.90 2.88 1.95
CA ALA A 113 -9.98 4.32 1.70
C ALA A 113 -10.76 4.61 0.41
N LYS A 114 -11.90 5.31 0.52
CA LYS A 114 -12.88 5.49 -0.57
C LYS A 114 -12.29 6.05 -1.86
N ASN A 115 -11.36 7.01 -1.77
CA ASN A 115 -10.75 7.66 -2.94
C ASN A 115 -9.32 7.18 -3.21
N ASN A 116 -8.89 6.06 -2.60
CA ASN A 116 -7.54 5.51 -2.73
C ASN A 116 -6.44 6.47 -2.26
N ASP A 117 -6.76 7.42 -1.38
CA ASP A 117 -5.86 8.44 -0.88
C ASP A 117 -5.90 8.56 0.66
N THR A 118 -4.94 9.30 1.20
CA THR A 118 -4.80 9.47 2.65
C THR A 118 -5.93 10.33 3.23
N GLU A 119 -6.37 11.33 2.48
CA GLU A 119 -7.39 12.29 2.84
C GLU A 119 -8.75 11.62 3.04
N SER A 120 -9.15 10.73 2.12
CA SER A 120 -10.40 9.97 2.25
C SER A 120 -10.38 9.02 3.44
N LEU A 121 -9.23 8.39 3.73
CA LEU A 121 -9.09 7.58 4.94
C LEU A 121 -9.22 8.44 6.20
N LEU A 122 -8.52 9.57 6.24
CA LEU A 122 -8.58 10.50 7.36
C LEU A 122 -9.98 11.08 7.55
N ASN A 123 -10.85 11.08 6.55
CA ASN A 123 -12.24 11.52 6.65
C ASN A 123 -13.22 10.39 7.04
N ASP A 124 -12.76 9.14 7.09
CA ASP A 124 -13.61 8.03 7.53
C ASP A 124 -13.96 8.16 9.02
N PRO A 125 -15.22 7.89 9.43
CA PRO A 125 -15.65 7.99 10.83
C PRO A 125 -14.78 7.20 11.82
N ALA A 126 -14.22 6.05 11.42
CA ALA A 126 -13.35 5.24 12.27
C ALA A 126 -12.06 5.98 12.67
N PHE A 127 -11.63 6.95 11.86
CA PHE A 127 -10.43 7.76 12.08
C PHE A 127 -10.72 9.10 12.75
N GLN A 128 -11.97 9.41 13.08
CA GLN A 128 -12.36 10.66 13.74
C GLN A 128 -12.48 10.50 15.26
N MET A 129 -12.46 11.62 15.97
CA MET A 129 -12.84 11.65 17.39
C MET A 129 -14.34 11.39 17.57
N PRO A 130 -14.77 10.60 18.58
CA PRO A 130 -13.96 9.97 19.63
C PRO A 130 -13.41 8.58 19.27
N ALA A 131 -13.77 8.01 18.11
CA ALA A 131 -13.48 6.61 17.74
C ALA A 131 -11.97 6.29 17.73
N ILE A 132 -11.16 7.22 17.21
CA ILE A 132 -9.70 7.04 17.09
C ILE A 132 -8.95 7.23 18.43
N LYS A 133 -9.61 7.76 19.47
CA LYS A 133 -8.97 8.09 20.74
C LYS A 133 -8.38 6.84 21.40
N GLY A 134 -7.10 6.90 21.71
CA GLY A 134 -6.38 5.81 22.39
C GLY A 134 -6.08 4.59 21.50
N GLN A 135 -6.43 4.63 20.22
CA GLN A 135 -6.05 3.59 19.27
C GLN A 135 -4.55 3.64 19.03
N ARG A 136 -3.93 2.46 18.96
CA ARG A 136 -2.51 2.32 18.64
C ARG A 136 -2.39 1.78 17.22
N ILE A 137 -1.83 2.60 16.34
CA ILE A 137 -1.91 2.39 14.89
C ILE A 137 -0.52 2.02 14.36
N LEU A 138 -0.44 0.92 13.63
CA LEU A 138 0.73 0.50 12.88
C LEU A 138 0.57 0.91 11.41
N ILE A 139 1.54 1.62 10.84
CA ILE A 139 1.48 2.07 9.44
C ILE A 139 2.60 1.40 8.65
N PHE A 140 2.25 0.53 7.70
CA PHE A 140 3.17 -0.12 6.79
C PHE A 140 3.42 0.77 5.56
N ARG A 141 4.66 1.24 5.41
CA ARG A 141 5.05 2.21 4.38
C ARG A 141 6.52 2.09 3.98
N GLY A 142 6.86 2.66 2.82
CA GLY A 142 8.26 2.90 2.44
C GLY A 142 8.88 4.09 3.17
N LEU A 143 10.21 4.14 3.15
CA LEU A 143 10.99 5.29 3.61
C LEU A 143 10.70 6.52 2.73
N GLY A 144 10.59 7.71 3.34
CA GLY A 144 10.50 8.99 2.61
C GLY A 144 9.13 9.40 2.07
N GLY A 145 8.05 8.64 2.27
CA GLY A 145 6.69 9.08 1.88
C GLY A 145 6.16 10.29 2.68
N GLN A 146 4.95 10.78 2.36
CA GLN A 146 4.31 11.85 3.13
C GLN A 146 4.04 11.46 4.59
N ALA A 147 4.46 12.30 5.55
CA ALA A 147 4.20 12.13 6.97
C ALA A 147 2.75 12.45 7.38
N LEU A 148 1.97 13.05 6.47
CA LEU A 148 0.62 13.57 6.70
C LEU A 148 -0.30 12.61 7.47
N LEU A 149 -0.35 11.32 7.08
CA LEU A 149 -1.21 10.34 7.74
C LEU A 149 -0.84 10.19 9.23
N GLY A 150 0.43 9.93 9.53
CA GLY A 150 0.90 9.75 10.90
C GLY A 150 0.77 11.03 11.72
N ASP A 151 1.21 12.16 11.17
CA ASP A 151 1.15 13.46 11.84
C ASP A 151 -0.29 13.88 12.15
N THR A 152 -1.23 13.57 11.26
CA THR A 152 -2.65 13.90 11.49
C THR A 152 -3.27 12.99 12.54
N LEU A 153 -2.96 11.68 12.53
CA LEU A 153 -3.49 10.73 13.51
C LEU A 153 -2.96 11.02 14.91
N VAL A 154 -1.70 11.45 15.05
CA VAL A 154 -1.12 11.86 16.35
C VAL A 154 -1.82 13.09 16.93
N LYS A 155 -2.36 13.97 16.08
CA LYS A 155 -3.09 15.18 16.50
C LYS A 155 -4.56 14.92 16.88
N ARG A 156 -5.04 13.69 16.68
CA ARG A 156 -6.39 13.28 17.07
C ARG A 156 -6.30 12.54 18.39
#